data_AF-A0A2C1JGT2-F1
#
_entry.id   AF-A0A2C1JGT2-F1
#
_cell.length_a   1.000
_cell.length_b   1.000
_cell.length_c   1.000
_cell.angle_alpha   90.00
_cell.angle_beta   90.00
_cell.angle_gamma   90.00
#
_symmetry.space_group_name_H-M   'P 1'
#
loop_
_entity.id
_entity.type
_entity.pdbx_description
1 polymer ?
#
loop_
_entity_poly.entity_id
_entity_poly.type
_entity_poly.pdbx_seq_one_letter_code
_entity_poly.pdbx_strand_id
1 'polypeptide(L)'
;MSELVLTKTINFFRSYGLKCEDKLVEEWLNATSITKDFNDQVCEDDLYEFNDWCSLKGTAYEEGIVDQTKIARLLEEVNGLKSEIALLKKDKEELEDRLGVTPF
;
A
#
# COMPACT_ATOMS: atom_id res chain seq x y z
N MET A 1 -1.18 11.08 -19.98
CA MET A 1 -1.97 11.94 -19.09
C MET A 1 -1.54 13.40 -19.29
N SER A 2 -2.43 14.40 -19.14
CA SER A 2 -2.10 15.82 -19.41
C SER A 2 -1.63 16.54 -18.13
N GLU A 3 -0.62 17.42 -18.24
CA GLU A 3 -0.06 18.20 -17.12
C GLU A 3 -1.12 19.03 -16.39
N LEU A 4 -2.18 19.44 -17.10
CA LEU A 4 -3.33 20.15 -16.55
C LEU A 4 -4.16 19.29 -15.59
N VAL A 5 -4.38 18.01 -15.93
CA VAL A 5 -5.11 17.07 -15.05
C VAL A 5 -4.30 16.81 -13.79
N LEU A 6 -3.00 16.51 -13.92
CA LEU A 6 -2.10 16.32 -12.78
C LEU A 6 -2.16 17.50 -11.79
N THR A 7 -2.00 18.71 -12.29
CA THR A 7 -1.99 19.93 -11.46
C THR A 7 -3.33 20.15 -10.77
N LYS A 8 -4.45 19.90 -11.45
CA LYS A 8 -5.79 19.99 -10.87
C LYS A 8 -6.00 18.97 -9.76
N THR A 9 -5.62 17.72 -9.98
CA THR A 9 -5.74 16.64 -9.00
C THR A 9 -4.91 16.93 -7.75
N ILE A 10 -3.65 17.33 -7.92
CA ILE A 10 -2.77 17.70 -6.79
C ILE A 10 -3.38 18.84 -5.98
N ASN A 11 -3.86 19.89 -6.64
CA ASN A 11 -4.49 21.03 -5.96
C ASN A 11 -5.78 20.63 -5.23
N PHE A 12 -6.57 19.72 -5.81
CA PHE A 12 -7.76 19.18 -5.17
C PHE A 12 -7.38 18.35 -3.93
N PHE A 13 -6.39 17.47 -4.02
CA PHE A 13 -5.94 16.67 -2.86
C PHE A 13 -5.41 17.55 -1.73
N ARG A 14 -4.64 18.57 -2.07
CA ARG A 14 -4.11 19.55 -1.11
C ARG A 14 -5.21 20.41 -0.48
N SER A 15 -6.30 20.72 -1.19
CA SER A 15 -7.41 21.50 -0.62
C SER A 15 -8.17 20.72 0.47
N TYR A 16 -8.15 19.39 0.40
CA TYR A 16 -8.63 18.48 1.45
C TYR A 16 -7.59 18.22 2.55
N GLY A 17 -6.43 18.89 2.50
CA GLY A 17 -5.37 18.78 3.50
C GLY A 17 -4.44 17.57 3.32
N LEU A 18 -4.57 16.83 2.21
CA LEU A 18 -3.76 15.66 1.93
C LEU A 18 -2.35 16.08 1.49
N LYS A 19 -1.33 15.61 2.21
CA LYS A 19 0.09 15.83 1.86
C LYS A 19 0.56 14.71 0.95
N CYS A 20 0.21 14.79 -0.34
CA CYS A 20 0.66 13.84 -1.35
C CYS A 20 1.93 14.32 -2.06
N GLU A 21 2.82 13.39 -2.40
CA GLU A 21 3.92 13.65 -3.32
C GLU A 21 3.40 13.70 -4.75
N ASP A 22 3.78 14.73 -5.50
CA ASP A 22 3.27 14.98 -6.86
C ASP A 22 3.55 13.80 -7.80
N LYS A 23 4.70 13.13 -7.60
CA LYS A 23 5.09 11.94 -8.35
C LYS A 23 4.15 10.75 -8.10
N LEU A 24 3.68 10.55 -6.87
CA LEU A 24 2.74 9.47 -6.55
C LEU A 24 1.37 9.72 -7.19
N VAL A 25 0.91 10.98 -7.22
CA VAL A 25 -0.33 11.36 -7.92
C VAL A 25 -0.19 11.14 -9.42
N GLU A 26 0.95 11.48 -10.02
CA GLU A 26 1.25 11.20 -11.41
C GLU A 26 1.26 9.69 -11.72
N GLU A 27 1.94 8.89 -10.92
CA GLU A 27 1.98 7.43 -11.08
C GLU A 27 0.59 6.80 -10.94
N TRP A 28 -0.19 7.24 -9.95
CA TRP A 28 -1.58 6.79 -9.76
C TRP A 28 -2.45 7.15 -10.96
N LEU A 29 -2.43 8.40 -11.40
CA LEU A 29 -3.20 8.84 -12.56
C LEU A 29 -2.84 8.02 -13.80
N ASN A 30 -1.56 7.72 -14.02
CA ASN A 30 -1.13 6.89 -15.15
C ASN A 30 -1.61 5.44 -15.05
N ALA A 31 -1.66 4.87 -13.84
CA ALA A 31 -2.21 3.53 -13.61
C ALA A 31 -3.73 3.49 -13.83
N THR A 32 -4.45 4.48 -13.31
CA THR A 32 -5.92 4.56 -13.34
C THR A 32 -6.47 5.09 -14.68
N SER A 33 -5.66 5.78 -15.49
CA SER A 33 -6.06 6.31 -16.82
C SER A 33 -6.50 5.22 -17.80
N ILE A 34 -6.22 3.94 -17.51
CA ILE A 34 -6.66 2.80 -18.33
C ILE A 34 -8.15 2.50 -18.09
N THR A 35 -8.67 2.81 -16.91
CA THR A 35 -10.01 2.44 -16.46
C THR A 35 -10.95 3.63 -16.21
N LYS A 36 -10.39 4.85 -16.05
CA LYS A 36 -11.13 6.08 -15.76
C LYS A 36 -10.69 7.22 -16.65
N ASP A 37 -11.64 7.95 -17.24
CA ASP A 37 -11.36 9.19 -17.95
C ASP A 37 -11.39 10.37 -16.96
N PHE A 38 -10.22 10.99 -16.74
CA PHE A 38 -10.07 12.16 -15.88
C PHE A 38 -10.34 13.49 -16.62
N ASN A 39 -10.98 13.45 -17.79
CA ASN A 39 -11.58 14.65 -18.38
C ASN A 39 -12.71 15.22 -17.52
N ASP A 40 -13.34 14.38 -16.70
CA ASP A 40 -14.29 14.79 -15.67
C ASP A 40 -13.59 15.43 -14.46
N GLN A 41 -14.36 16.19 -13.67
CA GLN A 41 -13.84 16.89 -12.49
C GLN A 41 -13.47 15.89 -11.39
N VAL A 42 -12.23 15.97 -10.89
CA VAL A 42 -11.75 15.22 -9.72
C VAL A 42 -12.71 15.43 -8.54
N CYS A 43 -13.14 14.35 -7.91
CA CYS A 43 -14.10 14.32 -6.82
C CYS A 43 -13.54 13.63 -5.57
N GLU A 44 -14.35 13.54 -4.52
CA GLU A 44 -13.94 12.94 -3.25
C GLU A 44 -13.64 11.44 -3.38
N ASP A 45 -14.34 10.71 -4.27
CA ASP A 45 -14.06 9.29 -4.50
C ASP A 45 -12.63 9.06 -5.02
N ASP A 46 -12.09 10.00 -5.79
CA ASP A 46 -10.70 9.95 -6.26
C ASP A 46 -9.68 10.00 -5.11
N LEU A 47 -10.03 10.64 -3.98
CA LEU A 47 -9.17 10.65 -2.79
C LEU A 47 -9.08 9.27 -2.17
N TYR A 48 -10.22 8.58 -2.05
CA TYR A 48 -10.27 7.23 -1.50
C TYR A 48 -9.57 6.23 -2.43
N GLU A 49 -9.83 6.31 -3.74
CA GLU A 49 -9.15 5.49 -4.74
C GLU A 49 -7.63 5.71 -4.72
N PHE A 50 -7.16 6.96 -4.63
CA PHE A 50 -5.74 7.28 -4.51
C PHE A 50 -5.13 6.70 -3.23
N ASN A 51 -5.82 6.84 -2.10
CA ASN A 51 -5.34 6.32 -0.81
C ASN A 51 -5.25 4.79 -0.80
N ASP A 52 -6.25 4.12 -1.35
CA ASP A 52 -6.27 2.66 -1.48
C ASP A 52 -5.15 2.18 -2.41
N TRP A 53 -4.98 2.84 -3.56
CA TRP A 53 -3.87 2.54 -4.46
C TRP A 53 -2.50 2.71 -3.79
N CYS A 54 -2.31 3.78 -3.03
CA CYS A 54 -1.08 4.01 -2.28
C CYS A 54 -0.82 2.89 -1.25
N SER A 55 -1.87 2.41 -0.59
CA SER A 55 -1.77 1.34 0.41
C SER A 55 -1.36 -0.01 -0.20
N LEU A 56 -1.71 -0.25 -1.46
CA LEU A 56 -1.38 -1.48 -2.18
C LEU A 56 -0.04 -1.37 -2.94
N LYS A 57 0.48 -0.17 -3.17
CA LYS A 57 1.71 0.05 -3.92
C LYS A 57 2.89 -0.67 -3.27
N GLY A 58 3.64 -1.45 -4.05
CA GLY A 58 4.76 -2.25 -3.56
C GLY A 58 4.37 -3.58 -2.90
N THR A 59 3.09 -3.83 -2.65
CA THR A 59 2.61 -5.09 -2.07
C THR A 59 2.36 -6.15 -3.15
N ALA A 60 2.07 -7.39 -2.75
CA ALA A 60 1.61 -8.43 -3.67
C ALA A 60 0.25 -8.13 -4.34
N TYR A 61 -0.45 -7.08 -3.89
CA TYR A 61 -1.77 -6.68 -4.36
C TYR A 61 -1.74 -5.41 -5.22
N GLU A 62 -0.54 -4.90 -5.54
CA GLU A 62 -0.39 -3.79 -6.48
C GLU A 62 -1.03 -4.13 -7.83
N GLU A 63 -1.88 -3.24 -8.34
CA GLU A 63 -2.59 -3.45 -9.60
C GLU A 63 -1.61 -3.46 -10.79
N GLY A 64 -1.87 -4.34 -11.77
CA GLY A 64 -1.08 -4.42 -13.00
C GLY A 64 0.26 -5.16 -12.90
N ILE A 65 0.61 -5.71 -11.73
CA ILE A 65 1.80 -6.58 -11.63
C ILE A 65 1.53 -7.97 -12.21
N VAL A 66 2.56 -8.58 -12.79
CA VAL A 66 2.47 -9.96 -13.31
C VAL A 66 2.45 -10.98 -12.17
N ASP A 67 1.85 -12.15 -12.41
CA ASP A 67 1.71 -13.22 -11.42
C ASP A 67 3.05 -13.64 -10.81
N GLN A 68 4.13 -13.65 -11.60
CA GLN A 68 5.47 -13.96 -11.11
C GLN A 68 5.92 -12.97 -10.02
N THR A 69 5.69 -11.67 -10.23
CA THR A 69 6.02 -10.62 -9.25
C THR A 69 5.15 -10.76 -8.01
N LYS A 70 3.86 -11.03 -8.19
CA LYS A 70 2.93 -11.29 -7.09
C LYS A 70 3.38 -12.47 -6.22
N ILE A 71 3.70 -13.60 -6.86
CA ILE A 71 4.20 -14.80 -6.16
C ILE A 71 5.50 -14.50 -5.42
N ALA A 72 6.44 -13.78 -6.05
CA ALA A 72 7.70 -13.44 -5.41
C ALA A 72 7.50 -12.59 -4.13
N ARG A 73 6.65 -11.56 -4.19
CA ARG A 73 6.32 -10.71 -3.04
C ARG A 73 5.61 -11.49 -1.93
N LEU A 74 4.66 -12.37 -2.28
CA LEU A 74 3.99 -13.24 -1.29
C LEU A 74 4.97 -14.19 -0.60
N LEU A 75 5.93 -14.76 -1.34
CA LEU A 75 6.94 -15.64 -0.74
C LEU A 75 7.85 -14.89 0.22
N GLU A 76 8.24 -13.66 -0.10
CA GLU A 76 8.98 -12.78 0.79
C GLU A 76 8.19 -12.49 2.08
N GLU A 77 6.92 -12.09 1.95
CA GLU A 77 6.03 -11.82 3.08
C GLU A 77 5.86 -13.05 3.99
N VAL A 78 5.59 -14.22 3.41
CA VAL A 78 5.46 -15.49 4.15
C VAL A 78 6.75 -15.83 4.92
N ASN A 79 7.92 -15.58 4.33
CA ASN A 79 9.19 -15.83 5.00
C ASN A 79 9.46 -14.83 6.14
N GLY A 80 9.08 -13.56 5.95
CA GLY A 80 9.12 -12.55 6.99
C GLY A 80 8.25 -12.93 8.19
N LEU A 81 6.98 -13.27 7.93
CA LEU A 81 6.03 -13.68 8.96
C LEU A 81 6.48 -14.93 9.73
N LYS A 82 7.05 -15.93 9.03
CA LYS A 82 7.62 -17.12 9.69
C LYS A 82 8.75 -16.75 10.64
N SER A 83 9.60 -15.80 10.26
CA SER A 83 10.71 -15.33 11.08
C SER A 83 10.21 -14.57 12.30
N GLU A 84 9.22 -13.70 12.13
CA GLU A 84 8.58 -12.98 13.23
C GLU A 84 7.88 -13.93 14.21
N ILE A 85 7.16 -14.94 13.72
CA ILE A 85 6.56 -15.99 14.56
C ILE A 85 7.64 -16.73 15.36
N ALA A 86 8.78 -17.04 14.76
CA ALA A 86 9.87 -17.71 15.45
C ALA A 86 10.45 -16.85 16.59
N LEU A 87 10.62 -15.54 16.34
CA LEU A 87 11.06 -14.58 17.36
C LEU A 87 10.05 -14.46 18.49
N LEU A 88 8.77 -14.24 18.17
CA LEU A 88 7.71 -14.12 19.17
C LEU A 88 7.54 -15.38 20.01
N LYS A 89 7.73 -16.57 19.43
CA LYS A 89 7.73 -17.83 20.19
C LYS A 89 8.88 -17.89 21.18
N LYS A 90 10.08 -17.50 20.77
CA LYS A 90 11.25 -17.45 21.65
C LYS A 90 11.06 -16.45 22.79
N ASP A 91 10.58 -15.25 22.47
CA ASP A 91 10.32 -14.21 23.47
C ASP A 91 9.24 -14.66 24.47
N LYS A 92 8.22 -15.36 23.98
CA LYS A 92 7.18 -15.96 24.81
C LYS A 92 7.78 -17.00 25.76
N GLU A 93 8.57 -17.94 25.27
CA GLU A 93 9.24 -18.97 26.08
C GLU A 93 10.11 -18.34 27.18
N GLU A 94 10.91 -17.32 26.84
CA GLU A 94 11.74 -16.60 27.82
C GLU A 94 10.91 -15.88 28.90
N LEU A 95 9.76 -15.33 28.53
CA LEU A 95 8.84 -14.69 29.48
C LEU A 95 8.13 -15.71 30.37
N GLU A 96 7.69 -16.85 29.81
CA GLU A 96 7.09 -17.96 30.57
C GLU A 96 8.09 -18.51 31.60
N ASP A 97 9.35 -18.71 31.22
CA ASP A 97 10.44 -19.13 32.11
C ASP A 97 10.66 -18.11 33.25
N ARG A 98 10.71 -16.82 32.92
CA ARG A 98 10.87 -15.74 33.92
C ARG A 98 9.71 -15.65 34.91
N LEU A 99 8.51 -16.02 34.48
CA LEU A 99 7.30 -16.02 35.31
C LEU A 99 7.11 -17.34 36.06
N GLY A 100 7.94 -18.36 35.82
CA GLY A 100 7.76 -19.70 36.37
C GLY A 100 6.50 -20.39 35.86
N VAL A 101 6.00 -19.98 34.69
CA VAL A 101 4.85 -20.59 34.01
C VAL A 101 5.42 -21.71 33.14
N THR A 102 5.23 -22.96 33.55
CA THR A 102 5.63 -24.10 32.72
C THR A 102 4.73 -24.20 31.49
N PRO A 103 5.28 -24.46 30.29
CA PRO A 103 4.47 -24.68 29.10
C PRO A 103 3.57 -25.90 29.31
N PHE A 104 2.28 -25.76 28.97
CA PHE A 104 1.32 -26.87 28.96
C PHE A 104 1.51 -27.76 27.72
#